data_AF-A0A965PJ68-F1
#
_entry.id   AF-A0A965PJ68-F1
#
_cell.length_a   1.000
_cell.length_b   1.000
_cell.length_c   1.000
_cell.angle_alpha   90.00
_cell.angle_beta   90.00
_cell.angle_gamma   90.00
#
_symmetry.space_group_name_H-M   'P 1'
#
loop_
_entity.id
_entity.type
_entity.pdbx_description
1 polymer ?
#
loop_
_entity_poly.entity_id
_entity_poly.type
_entity_poly.pdbx_seq_one_letter_code
_entity_poly.pdbx_strand_id
1 'polypeptide(L)'
;MTLADLQERCWASLPPLRKRIVGRDTVNDFVTLAVENWEGEYLTACVDNAQRDVYAGVIAGNIKRVHQAASRHDPQEYGFLWVFLLQAVAVSVVQYLIQWWLERRSNRVFMAAWQTELTR
;
A
#
# COMPACT_ATOMS: atom_id res chain seq x y z
N MET A 1 0.56 5.13 -17.85
CA MET A 1 1.36 4.82 -16.64
C MET A 1 1.17 3.35 -16.36
N THR A 2 2.23 2.64 -16.01
CA THR A 2 2.21 1.21 -15.67
C THR A 2 2.19 1.01 -14.14
N LEU A 3 1.89 -0.20 -13.68
CA LEU A 3 2.01 -0.55 -12.25
C LEU A 3 3.47 -0.39 -11.76
N ALA A 4 4.45 -0.70 -12.61
CA ALA A 4 5.87 -0.51 -12.30
C ALA A 4 6.23 0.97 -12.11
N ASP A 5 5.62 1.88 -12.89
CA ASP A 5 5.81 3.32 -12.69
C ASP A 5 5.23 3.78 -11.35
N LEU A 6 4.11 3.19 -10.91
CA LEU A 6 3.50 3.49 -9.61
C LEU A 6 4.38 3.00 -8.46
N GLN A 7 4.90 1.77 -8.57
CA GLN A 7 5.84 1.18 -7.63
C GLN A 7 7.11 2.04 -7.51
N GLU A 8 7.69 2.48 -8.63
CA GLU A 8 8.86 3.37 -8.62
C GLU A 8 8.57 4.69 -7.91
N ARG A 9 7.43 5.33 -8.20
CA ARG A 9 7.07 6.60 -7.54
C ARG A 9 6.82 6.43 -6.05
N CYS A 10 6.19 5.33 -5.65
CA CYS A 10 5.95 5.01 -4.25
C CYS A 10 7.27 4.70 -3.52
N TRP A 11 8.18 3.98 -4.17
CA TRP A 11 9.53 3.76 -3.66
C TRP A 11 10.29 5.08 -3.54
N ALA A 12 10.19 5.97 -4.52
CA ALA A 12 10.84 7.28 -4.52
C ALA A 12 10.35 8.18 -3.37
N SER A 13 9.07 8.11 -3.00
CA SER A 13 8.46 8.95 -1.96
C SER A 13 8.78 8.52 -0.52
N LEU A 14 9.24 7.29 -0.29
CA LEU A 14 9.57 6.81 1.06
C LEU A 14 10.81 7.50 1.66
N PRO A 15 10.90 7.65 3.00
CA PRO A 15 12.12 8.13 3.65
C PRO A 15 13.33 7.19 3.42
N PRO A 16 14.55 7.71 3.21
CA PRO A 16 15.74 6.90 2.87
C PRO A 16 16.07 5.78 3.86
N LEU A 17 15.85 6.04 5.16
CA LEU A 17 16.03 5.04 6.22
C LEU A 17 15.07 3.86 6.07
N ARG A 18 13.79 4.12 5.76
CA ARG A 18 12.79 3.06 5.60
C ARG A 18 13.04 2.22 4.34
N LYS A 19 13.48 2.87 3.25
CA LYS A 19 13.89 2.19 2.01
C LYS A 19 15.00 1.15 2.26
N ARG A 20 16.06 1.54 2.97
CA ARG A 20 17.22 0.67 3.21
C ARG A 20 16.89 -0.56 4.05
N ILE A 21 15.93 -0.44 4.97
CA ILE A 21 15.61 -1.49 5.92
C ILE A 21 14.55 -2.44 5.34
N VAL A 22 13.49 -1.92 4.71
CA VAL A 22 12.39 -2.71 4.11
C VAL A 22 12.76 -3.34 2.77
N GLY A 23 13.63 -2.68 2.00
CA GLY A 23 13.97 -3.15 0.68
C GLY A 23 12.87 -2.89 -0.35
N ARG A 24 13.26 -2.93 -1.62
CA ARG A 24 12.41 -2.55 -2.74
C ARG A 24 11.31 -3.57 -3.02
N ASP A 25 11.62 -4.85 -2.87
CA ASP A 25 10.69 -5.94 -3.19
C ASP A 25 9.48 -5.91 -2.25
N THR A 26 9.69 -5.74 -0.95
CA THR A 26 8.59 -5.62 0.01
C THR A 26 7.71 -4.38 -0.23
N VAL A 27 8.29 -3.27 -0.68
CA VAL A 27 7.49 -2.08 -1.05
C VAL A 27 6.67 -2.35 -2.31
N ASN A 28 7.25 -3.03 -3.31
CA ASN A 28 6.52 -3.44 -4.50
C ASN A 28 5.37 -4.37 -4.15
N ASP A 29 5.60 -5.35 -3.27
CA ASP A 29 4.58 -6.27 -2.78
C ASP A 29 3.45 -5.52 -2.06
N PHE A 30 3.78 -4.55 -1.21
CA PHE A 30 2.78 -3.73 -0.54
C PHE A 30 1.97 -2.89 -1.52
N VAL A 31 2.59 -2.34 -2.57
CA VAL A 31 1.86 -1.62 -3.62
C VAL A 31 0.93 -2.57 -4.36
N THR A 32 1.40 -3.74 -4.77
CA THR A 32 0.59 -4.74 -5.47
C THR A 32 -0.60 -5.19 -4.61
N LEU A 33 -0.35 -5.58 -3.36
CA LEU A 33 -1.40 -5.97 -2.41
C LEU A 33 -2.40 -4.84 -2.14
N ALA A 34 -1.94 -3.59 -2.07
CA ALA A 34 -2.81 -2.43 -1.90
C ALA A 34 -3.73 -2.23 -3.11
N VAL A 35 -3.22 -2.44 -4.33
CA VAL A 35 -3.98 -2.32 -5.58
C VAL A 35 -4.99 -3.46 -5.71
N GLU A 36 -4.60 -4.69 -5.39
CA GLU A 36 -5.50 -5.86 -5.38
C GLU A 36 -6.69 -5.65 -4.44
N ASN A 37 -6.40 -5.17 -3.23
CA ASN A 37 -7.39 -4.97 -2.16
C ASN A 37 -7.97 -3.54 -2.18
N TRP A 38 -7.90 -2.83 -3.31
CA TRP A 38 -8.35 -1.45 -3.39
C TRP A 38 -9.88 -1.36 -3.43
N GLU A 39 -10.50 -0.72 -2.43
CA GLU A 39 -11.96 -0.52 -2.42
C GLU A 39 -12.31 0.95 -2.68
N GLY A 40 -12.25 1.33 -3.97
CA GLY A 40 -12.50 2.72 -4.40
C GLY A 40 -13.89 3.27 -4.06
N GLU A 41 -14.89 2.40 -3.90
CA GLU A 41 -16.25 2.78 -3.50
C GLU A 41 -16.28 3.33 -2.06
N TYR A 42 -15.60 2.67 -1.11
CA TYR A 42 -15.50 3.13 0.26
C TYR A 42 -14.72 4.44 0.38
N LEU A 43 -13.63 4.59 -0.38
CA LEU A 43 -12.86 5.86 -0.43
C LEU A 43 -13.67 7.03 -0.98
N THR A 44 -14.58 6.76 -1.91
CA THR A 44 -15.47 7.80 -2.46
C THR A 44 -16.51 8.25 -1.43
N ALA A 45 -16.89 7.36 -0.51
CA ALA A 45 -17.80 7.67 0.59
C ALA A 45 -17.12 8.44 1.75
N CYS A 46 -15.78 8.48 1.80
CA CYS A 46 -15.05 9.26 2.81
C CYS A 46 -15.14 10.78 2.53
N VAL A 47 -15.75 11.49 3.47
CA VAL A 47 -16.02 12.94 3.41
C VAL A 47 -14.80 13.77 3.80
N ASP A 48 -14.02 13.30 4.78
CA ASP A 48 -12.87 14.03 5.33
C ASP A 48 -11.57 13.21 5.33
N ASN A 49 -10.45 13.87 5.64
CA ASN A 49 -9.13 13.22 5.70
C ASN A 49 -9.01 12.27 6.90
N ALA A 50 -9.74 12.50 7.99
CA ALA A 50 -9.72 11.62 9.15
C ALA A 50 -10.30 10.24 8.82
N GLN A 51 -11.41 10.18 8.08
CA GLN A 51 -12.00 8.93 7.58
C GLN A 51 -11.06 8.22 6.60
N ARG A 52 -10.34 8.96 5.76
CA ARG A 52 -9.35 8.39 4.84
C ARG A 52 -8.15 7.80 5.59
N ASP A 53 -7.69 8.44 6.66
CA ASP A 53 -6.60 7.92 7.50
C ASP A 53 -7.03 6.64 8.24
N VAL A 54 -8.26 6.57 8.74
CA VAL A 54 -8.82 5.36 9.33
C VAL A 54 -8.88 4.23 8.30
N TYR A 55 -9.38 4.52 7.11
CA TYR A 55 -9.44 3.55 6.00
C TYR A 55 -8.04 3.10 5.55
N ALA A 56 -7.07 4.02 5.46
CA ALA A 56 -5.69 3.69 5.18
C ALA A 56 -5.10 2.71 6.21
N GLY A 57 -5.45 2.89 7.49
CA GLY A 57 -5.11 1.96 8.56
C GLY A 57 -5.72 0.56 8.37
N VAL A 58 -6.96 0.48 7.90
CA VAL A 58 -7.64 -0.80 7.61
C VAL A 58 -6.95 -1.54 6.46
N ILE A 59 -6.69 -0.87 5.33
CA ILE A 59 -5.95 -1.47 4.21
C ILE A 59 -4.56 -1.91 4.66
N ALA A 60 -3.82 -1.07 5.37
CA ALA A 60 -2.48 -1.41 5.86
C ALA A 60 -2.51 -2.64 6.79
N GLY A 61 -3.56 -2.78 7.62
CA GLY A 61 -3.79 -3.96 8.44
C GLY A 61 -4.05 -5.23 7.61
N ASN A 62 -4.81 -5.13 6.53
CA ASN A 62 -5.06 -6.24 5.61
C ASN A 62 -3.79 -6.64 4.84
N ILE A 63 -3.04 -5.68 4.29
CA ILE A 63 -1.75 -5.92 3.63
C ILE A 63 -0.80 -6.65 4.57
N LYS A 64 -0.70 -6.21 5.84
CA LYS A 64 0.12 -6.89 6.85
C LYS A 64 -0.30 -8.34 7.05
N ARG A 65 -1.61 -8.60 7.20
CA ARG A 65 -2.12 -9.96 7.41
C ARG A 65 -1.82 -10.88 6.22
N VAL A 66 -2.02 -10.38 5.00
CA VAL A 66 -1.75 -11.13 3.76
C VAL A 66 -0.25 -11.35 3.56
N HIS A 67 0.55 -10.31 3.75
CA HIS A 67 2.01 -10.42 3.65
C HIS A 67 2.61 -11.36 4.70
N GLN A 68 2.09 -11.38 5.94
CA GLN A 68 2.51 -12.33 6.97
C GLN A 68 2.11 -13.78 6.65
N ALA A 69 0.97 -13.99 5.99
CA ALA A 69 0.57 -15.32 5.54
C ALA A 69 1.40 -15.81 4.34
N ALA A 70 1.81 -14.90 3.45
CA ALA A 70 2.63 -15.20 2.26
C ALA A 70 4.12 -15.32 2.57
N SER A 71 4.62 -14.51 3.51
CA SER A 71 6.00 -14.55 3.98
C SER A 71 6.14 -15.71 4.95
N ARG A 72 6.91 -16.74 4.58
CA ARG A 72 7.23 -17.92 5.43
C ARG A 72 8.07 -17.60 6.68
N HIS A 73 8.05 -16.36 7.16
CA HIS A 73 8.82 -15.90 8.31
C HIS A 73 7.88 -15.74 9.51
N ASP A 74 8.24 -16.37 10.62
CA ASP A 74 7.45 -16.35 11.84
C ASP A 74 7.42 -14.92 12.44
N PRO A 75 6.30 -14.42 13.00
CA PRO A 75 6.24 -13.10 13.63
C PRO A 75 7.26 -12.90 14.76
N GLN A 76 7.81 -13.99 15.31
CA GLN A 76 8.86 -13.97 16.33
C GLN A 76 10.26 -13.68 15.76
N GLU A 77 10.53 -13.98 14.48
CA GLU A 77 11.84 -13.73 13.86
C GLU A 77 12.03 -12.24 13.53
N TYR A 78 10.93 -11.56 13.21
CA TYR A 78 10.88 -10.12 12.94
C TYR A 78 10.41 -9.41 14.22
N GLY A 79 11.30 -9.29 15.20
CA GLY A 79 11.00 -8.74 16.53
C GLY A 79 10.17 -7.45 16.49
N PHE A 80 9.40 -7.18 17.55
CA PHE A 80 8.43 -6.07 17.72
C PHE A 80 8.71 -4.79 16.91
N LEU A 81 9.95 -4.29 16.92
CA LEU A 81 10.39 -3.10 16.19
C LEU A 81 10.17 -3.19 14.66
N TRP A 82 10.37 -4.37 14.09
CA TRP A 82 10.18 -4.66 12.68
C TRP A 82 8.69 -4.60 12.28
N VAL A 83 7.81 -5.07 13.16
CA VAL A 83 6.36 -4.97 12.93
C VAL A 83 5.91 -3.51 12.79
N PHE A 84 6.42 -2.59 13.61
CA PHE A 84 6.10 -1.17 13.50
C PHE A 84 6.65 -0.54 12.23
N LEU A 85 7.86 -0.92 11.82
CA LEU A 85 8.48 -0.35 10.63
C LEU A 85 7.74 -0.80 9.35
N LEU A 86 7.39 -2.09 9.23
CA LEU A 86 6.56 -2.58 8.13
C LEU A 86 5.18 -1.92 8.11
N GLN A 87 4.55 -1.77 9.29
CA GLN A 87 3.29 -1.05 9.41
C GLN A 87 3.41 0.41 8.97
N ALA A 88 4.46 1.11 9.40
CA ALA A 88 4.69 2.50 9.02
C ALA A 88 4.89 2.65 7.51
N VAL A 89 5.57 1.69 6.87
CA VAL A 89 5.74 1.69 5.41
C VAL A 89 4.43 1.37 4.69
N ALA A 90 3.69 0.35 5.12
CA ALA A 90 2.39 0.02 4.53
C ALA A 90 1.42 1.22 4.60
N VAL A 91 1.32 1.89 5.74
CA VAL A 91 0.51 3.11 5.87
C VAL A 91 0.99 4.22 4.93
N SER A 92 2.30 4.48 4.85
CA SER A 92 2.84 5.49 3.93
C SER A 92 2.57 5.17 2.46
N VAL A 93 2.65 3.89 2.07
CA VAL A 93 2.30 3.42 0.71
C VAL A 93 0.83 3.71 0.44
N VAL A 94 -0.07 3.32 1.33
CA VAL A 94 -1.51 3.52 1.15
C VAL A 94 -1.88 5.01 1.11
N GLN A 95 -1.31 5.83 2.00
CA GLN A 95 -1.53 7.29 1.97
C GLN A 95 -1.08 7.91 0.66
N TYR A 96 0.10 7.52 0.15
CA TYR A 96 0.58 7.97 -1.15
C TYR A 96 -0.39 7.55 -2.28
N LEU A 97 -0.87 6.31 -2.26
CA LEU A 97 -1.83 5.81 -3.25
C LEU A 97 -3.16 6.56 -3.19
N ILE A 98 -3.68 6.87 -1.99
CA ILE A 98 -4.92 7.63 -1.83
C ILE A 98 -4.76 9.04 -2.39
N GLN A 99 -3.67 9.72 -2.05
CA GLN A 99 -3.39 11.06 -2.57
C GLN A 99 -3.29 11.03 -4.10
N TRP A 100 -2.50 10.11 -4.65
CA TRP A 100 -2.37 9.92 -6.09
C TRP A 100 -3.72 9.61 -6.76
N TRP A 101 -4.55 8.76 -6.16
CA TRP A 101 -5.87 8.40 -6.69
C TRP A 101 -6.86 9.57 -6.69
N LEU A 102 -6.75 10.48 -5.71
CA LEU A 102 -7.59 11.68 -5.62
C LEU A 102 -7.16 12.79 -6.59
N GLU A 103 -5.88 12.86 -6.99
CA GLU A 103 -5.34 13.94 -7.84
C GLU A 103 -6.02 14.05 -9.21
N ARG A 104 -6.31 12.93 -9.88
CA ARG A 104 -6.86 12.92 -11.25
C ARG A 104 -7.83 11.78 -11.47
N ARG A 105 -8.92 12.04 -12.21
CA ARG A 105 -9.88 11.00 -12.60
C ARG A 105 -9.24 9.87 -13.42
N SER A 106 -8.22 10.17 -14.23
CA SER A 106 -7.45 9.18 -14.98
C SER A 106 -6.77 8.14 -14.08
N ASN A 107 -6.34 8.53 -12.88
CA ASN A 107 -5.66 7.65 -11.93
C ASN A 107 -6.61 6.57 -11.39
N ARG A 108 -7.90 6.91 -11.28
CA ARG A 108 -8.95 5.95 -10.91
C ARG A 108 -9.14 4.87 -11.97
N VAL A 109 -9.06 5.24 -13.24
CA VAL A 109 -9.15 4.29 -14.37
C VAL A 109 -7.95 3.37 -14.38
N PHE A 110 -6.74 3.90 -14.17
CA PHE A 110 -5.53 3.07 -14.05
C PHE A 110 -5.62 2.09 -12.87
N MET A 111 -6.08 2.54 -11.71
CA MET A 111 -6.26 1.68 -10.53
C MET A 111 -7.22 0.51 -10.80
N ALA A 112 -8.39 0.79 -11.39
CA ALA A 112 -9.37 -0.23 -11.72
C ALA A 112 -8.84 -1.23 -12.79
N ALA A 113 -8.08 -0.73 -13.77
CA ALA A 113 -7.43 -1.58 -14.77
C ALA A 113 -6.41 -2.54 -14.12
N TRP A 114 -5.52 -2.04 -13.27
CA TRP A 114 -4.53 -2.88 -12.58
C TRP A 114 -5.16 -3.85 -11.60
N GLN A 115 -6.20 -3.44 -10.88
CA GLN A 115 -6.94 -4.36 -10.00
C GLN A 115 -7.51 -5.53 -10.81
N THR A 116 -8.11 -5.26 -11.98
CA THR A 116 -8.64 -6.30 -12.86
C THR A 116 -7.55 -7.23 -13.40
N GLU A 117 -6.35 -6.70 -13.69
CA GLU A 117 -5.20 -7.49 -14.15
C GLU A 117 -4.62 -8.39 -13.05
N LEU A 118 -4.62 -7.93 -11.79
CA LEU A 118 -4.04 -8.67 -10.66
C LEU A 118 -4.99 -9.70 -10.04
N THR A 119 -6.30 -9.47 -10.11
CA THR A 119 -7.31 -10.41 -9.58
C THR A 119 -7.78 -11.47 -10.59
N ARG A 120 -7.17 -11.53 -11.78
CA ARG A 120 -7.46 -12.53 -12.82
C ARG A 120 -6.58 -13.75 -12.70
#